data_AF-A0ABD3RAZ4-F1
#
_entry.id   AF-A0ABD3RAZ4-F1
#
_cell.length_a   1.000
_cell.length_b   1.000
_cell.length_c   1.000
_cell.angle_alpha   90.00
_cell.angle_beta   90.00
_cell.angle_gamma   90.00
#
_symmetry.space_group_name_H-M   'P 1'
#
loop_
_entity.id
_entity.type
_entity.pdbx_description
1 polymer ?
#
loop_
_entity_poly.entity_id
_entity_poly.type
_entity_poly.pdbx_seq_one_letter_code
_entity_poly.pdbx_strand_id
1 'polypeptide(L)'
;MSQLIVNPKPFLADLTGKNVRVRLKWGQEYQGRLASSDAYMNLQLEDTEEFIDGHFAGALGEVLIRCNNVLYIKAADLKGRAAMDE
;
A
#
# COMPACT_ATOMS: atom_id res chain seq x y z
N MET A 1 -21.07 18.32 -14.30
CA MET A 1 -20.05 17.72 -13.43
C MET A 1 -18.91 17.27 -14.33
N SER A 2 -17.81 18.02 -14.41
CA SER A 2 -16.62 17.52 -15.11
C SER A 2 -16.17 16.24 -14.40
N GLN A 3 -16.02 15.15 -15.14
CA GLN A 3 -15.34 13.98 -14.59
C GLN A 3 -13.90 14.40 -14.27
N LEU A 4 -13.53 14.36 -12.99
CA LEU A 4 -12.14 14.52 -12.56
C LEU A 4 -11.37 13.32 -13.11
N ILE A 5 -10.65 13.52 -14.22
CA ILE A 5 -9.74 12.52 -14.76
C ILE A 5 -8.55 12.42 -13.82
N VAL A 6 -8.46 11.30 -13.10
CA VAL A 6 -7.32 11.00 -12.22
C VAL A 6 -6.39 10.04 -12.94
N ASN A 7 -5.18 10.51 -13.25
CA ASN A 7 -4.14 9.69 -13.87
C ASN A 7 -3.40 8.86 -12.81
N PRO A 8 -2.80 7.69 -13.15
CA PRO A 8 -2.13 6.82 -12.18
C PRO A 8 -0.96 7.47 -11.44
N LYS A 9 -0.15 8.30 -12.13
CA LYS A 9 0.98 8.99 -11.50
C LYS A 9 0.55 10.03 -10.46
N PRO A 10 -0.38 10.96 -10.78
CA PRO A 10 -0.98 11.83 -9.78
C PRO A 10 -1.64 11.05 -8.63
N PHE A 11 -2.37 9.98 -8.92
CA PHE A 11 -2.98 9.14 -7.89
C PHE A 11 -1.94 8.57 -6.92
N LEU A 12 -0.83 8.04 -7.42
CA LEU A 12 0.23 7.50 -6.57
C LEU A 12 0.95 8.60 -5.78
N ALA A 13 1.18 9.76 -6.39
CA ALA A 13 1.75 10.92 -5.71
C ALA A 13 0.86 11.37 -4.54
N ASP A 14 -0.47 11.40 -4.73
CA ASP A 14 -1.44 11.75 -3.70
C ASP A 14 -1.49 10.75 -2.53
N LEU A 15 -1.02 9.51 -2.73
CA LEU A 15 -0.90 8.49 -1.69
C LEU A 15 0.41 8.59 -0.88
N THR A 16 1.40 9.36 -1.36
CA THR A 16 2.66 9.57 -0.64
C THR A 16 2.38 10.16 0.74
N GLY A 17 2.99 9.58 1.77
CA GLY A 17 2.83 9.94 3.18
C GLY A 17 1.61 9.33 3.87
N LYS A 18 0.71 8.64 3.14
CA LYS A 18 -0.49 8.00 3.68
C LYS A 18 -0.29 6.50 3.86
N ASN A 19 -1.12 5.90 4.71
CA ASN A 19 -1.15 4.44 4.83
C ASN A 19 -1.81 3.83 3.59
N VAL A 20 -1.16 2.80 3.06
CA VAL A 20 -1.58 2.10 1.85
C VAL A 20 -1.59 0.60 2.10
N ARG A 21 -2.40 -0.09 1.31
CA ARG A 21 -2.35 -1.54 1.16
C ARG A 21 -1.92 -1.87 -0.26
N VAL A 22 -0.83 -2.63 -0.38
CA VAL A 22 -0.26 -3.09 -1.64
C VAL A 22 -0.45 -4.59 -1.72
N ARG A 23 -1.10 -5.09 -2.78
CA ARG A 23 -1.21 -6.52 -3.04
C ARG A 23 -0.23 -6.93 -4.12
N LEU A 24 0.51 -8.00 -3.90
CA LEU A 24 1.37 -8.61 -4.91
C LEU A 24 0.59 -9.57 -5.81
N LYS A 25 1.14 -9.84 -7.00
CA LYS A 25 0.59 -10.79 -7.98
C LYS A 25 0.35 -12.19 -7.41
N TRP A 26 1.11 -12.57 -6.38
CA TRP A 26 1.10 -13.90 -5.77
C TRP A 26 0.24 -13.99 -4.51
N GLY A 27 -0.49 -12.93 -4.17
CA GLY A 27 -1.50 -12.95 -3.09
C GLY A 27 -1.08 -12.28 -1.79
N GLN A 28 0.23 -12.12 -1.52
CA GLN A 28 0.71 -11.43 -0.32
C GLN A 28 0.26 -9.96 -0.32
N GLU A 29 -0.14 -9.47 0.84
CA GLU A 29 -0.52 -8.08 1.05
C GLU A 29 0.43 -7.40 2.03
N TYR A 30 0.85 -6.19 1.70
CA TYR A 30 1.68 -5.35 2.56
C TYR A 30 0.87 -4.11 2.93
N GLN A 31 0.81 -3.81 4.23
CA GLN A 31 0.22 -2.57 4.74
C GLN A 31 1.30 -1.75 5.41
N GLY A 32 1.39 -0.48 5.06
CA GLY A 32 2.38 0.42 5.62
C GLY A 32 2.17 1.84 5.13
N ARG A 33 3.02 2.76 5.57
CA ARG A 33 3.01 4.14 5.10
C ARG A 33 3.82 4.26 3.82
N LEU A 34 3.25 4.81 2.75
CA LEU A 34 3.98 5.03 1.50
C LEU A 34 4.97 6.19 1.68
N ALA A 35 6.25 5.90 1.85
CA ALA A 35 7.28 6.92 2.03
C ALA A 35 7.63 7.61 0.70
N SER A 36 7.83 6.83 -0.35
CA SER A 36 8.15 7.34 -1.68
C SER A 36 7.77 6.37 -2.79
N SER A 37 7.70 6.89 -4.02
CA SER A 37 7.58 6.09 -5.24
C SER A 37 8.42 6.69 -6.37
N ASP A 38 8.87 5.86 -7.31
CA ASP A 38 9.65 6.32 -8.46
C ASP A 38 8.85 6.31 -9.79
N ALA A 39 9.53 6.65 -10.90
CA ALA A 39 8.93 6.70 -12.23
C ALA A 39 8.44 5.35 -12.76
N TYR A 40 8.97 4.24 -12.22
CA TYR A 40 8.59 2.87 -12.57
C TYR A 40 7.53 2.30 -11.62
N MET A 41 7.10 3.05 -10.61
CA MET A 41 6.20 2.62 -9.53
C MET A 41 6.83 1.55 -8.61
N ASN A 42 8.15 1.63 -8.38
CA ASN A 42 8.73 1.01 -7.20
C ASN A 42 8.23 1.76 -5.96
N LEU A 43 7.94 1.05 -4.88
CA LEU A 43 7.29 1.60 -3.69
C LEU A 43 8.19 1.40 -2.47
N GLN A 44 8.45 2.47 -1.73
CA GLN A 44 9.08 2.41 -0.41
C GLN A 44 7.98 2.52 0.65
N LEU A 45 7.87 1.51 1.50
CA LEU A 45 6.93 1.46 2.62
C LEU A 45 7.69 1.54 3.95
N GLU A 46 7.19 2.36 4.86
CA GLU A 46 7.58 2.43 6.27
C GLU A 46 6.55 1.70 7.13
N ASP A 47 6.97 1.22 8.32
CA ASP A 47 6.11 0.54 9.29
C ASP A 47 5.26 -0.59 8.68
N THR A 48 5.89 -1.37 7.79
CA THR A 48 5.21 -2.36 6.95
C THR A 48 4.86 -3.61 7.75
N GLU A 49 3.63 -4.06 7.61
CA GLU A 49 3.08 -5.32 8.10
C GLU A 49 2.74 -6.22 6.90
N GLU A 50 3.10 -7.49 6.97
CA GLU A 50 2.79 -8.50 5.96
C GLU A 50 1.55 -9.30 6.34
N PHE A 51 0.70 -9.54 5.34
CA PHE A 51 -0.49 -10.35 5.44
C PHE A 51 -0.46 -11.45 4.36
N ILE A 52 -0.58 -12.70 4.79
CA ILE A 52 -0.67 -13.87 3.91
C ILE A 52 -2.05 -14.49 4.10
N ASP A 53 -2.80 -14.66 3.01
CA ASP A 53 -4.18 -15.15 3.02
C ASP A 53 -5.11 -14.37 3.97
N GLY A 54 -4.84 -13.07 4.15
CA GLY A 54 -5.62 -12.18 5.02
C GLY A 54 -5.23 -12.23 6.50
N HIS A 55 -4.29 -13.10 6.89
CA HIS A 55 -3.79 -13.20 8.26
C HIS A 55 -2.47 -12.44 8.41
N PHE A 56 -2.31 -11.77 9.55
CA PHE A 56 -1.06 -11.11 9.92
C PHE A 56 0.07 -12.15 10.00
N ALA A 57 1.10 -11.97 9.18
CA ALA A 57 2.27 -12.83 9.13
C ALA A 57 3.45 -12.24 9.92
N GLY A 58 3.58 -10.91 9.95
CA GLY A 58 4.63 -10.25 10.73
C GLY A 58 4.83 -8.77 10.40
N ALA A 59 5.61 -8.09 11.23
CA ALA A 59 6.09 -6.73 10.97
C ALA A 59 7.46 -6.78 10.29
N LEU A 60 7.59 -6.08 9.16
CA LEU A 60 8.80 -6.01 8.34
C LEU A 60 9.53 -4.66 8.47
N GLY A 61 8.86 -3.62 8.97
CA GLY A 61 9.44 -2.28 9.09
C GLY A 61 9.59 -1.61 7.72
N GLU A 62 10.80 -1.25 7.32
CA GLU A 62 11.04 -0.59 6.03
C GLU A 62 11.20 -1.61 4.89
N VAL A 63 10.40 -1.45 3.83
CA VAL A 63 10.35 -2.40 2.70
C VAL A 63 10.38 -1.65 1.38
N LEU A 64 11.17 -2.16 0.43
CA LEU A 64 11.14 -1.75 -0.97
C LEU A 64 10.41 -2.81 -1.81
N ILE A 65 9.28 -2.44 -2.40
CA ILE A 65 8.52 -3.30 -3.32
C ILE A 65 8.86 -2.93 -4.76
N ARG A 66 9.32 -3.93 -5.52
CA ARG A 66 9.59 -3.78 -6.95
C ARG A 66 8.31 -3.74 -7.77
N CYS A 67 8.22 -2.78 -8.69
CA CYS A 67 7.03 -2.48 -9.47
C CYS A 67 6.40 -3.66 -10.20
N ASN A 68 7.23 -4.57 -10.74
CA ASN A 68 6.75 -5.70 -11.53
C ASN A 68 6.02 -6.77 -10.71
N ASN A 69 6.10 -6.72 -9.37
CA ASN A 69 5.39 -7.63 -8.48
C ASN A 69 4.05 -7.07 -7.98
N VAL A 70 3.81 -5.77 -8.15
CA VAL A 70 2.58 -5.11 -7.70
C VAL A 70 1.40 -5.53 -8.58
N LEU A 71 0.30 -5.92 -7.93
CA LEU A 71 -0.99 -6.13 -8.58
C LEU A 71 -1.85 -4.87 -8.47
N TYR A 72 -1.98 -4.31 -7.26
CA TYR A 72 -2.64 -3.04 -7.03
C TYR A 72 -2.13 -2.34 -5.77
N ILE A 73 -2.42 -1.05 -5.66
CA ILE A 73 -2.27 -0.23 -4.45
C ILE A 73 -3.60 0.47 -4.16
N LYS A 74 -3.96 0.56 -2.88
CA LYS A 74 -5.10 1.36 -2.39
C LYS A 74 -4.75 2.09 -1.11
N ALA A 75 -5.45 3.19 -0.82
CA ALA A 75 -5.42 3.78 0.51
C ALA A 75 -5.90 2.76 1.55
N ALA A 76 -5.22 2.68 2.69
CA ALA A 76 -5.66 1.90 3.83
C ALA A 76 -6.40 2.82 4.81
N ASP A 77 -7.63 2.45 5.16
CA ASP A 77 -8.36 3.16 6.20
C ASP A 77 -7.73 2.86 7.55
N LEU A 78 -7.21 3.90 8.22
CA LEU A 78 -6.68 3.82 9.59
C LEU A 78 -7.71 3.30 10.61
N LYS A 79 -9.00 3.24 10.25
CA LYS A 79 -10.09 2.79 11.12
C LYS A 79 -10.08 1.28 11.43
N GLY A 80 -9.31 0.46 10.73
CA GLY A 80 -9.28 -0.99 10.94
C GLY A 80 -8.62 -1.45 12.26
N ARG A 81 -7.85 -0.59 12.93
CA ARG A 81 -7.16 -0.93 14.20
C ARG A 81 -8.09 -0.94 15.42
N ALA A 82 -9.32 -0.39 15.30
CA ALA A 82 -10.23 -0.20 16.44
C ALA A 82 -11.41 -1.20 16.48
N ALA A 83 -11.47 -2.19 15.59
CA ALA A 83 -12.63 -3.08 15.44
C ALA A 83 -12.31 -4.58 15.61
N MET A 84 -11.13 -4.93 16.13
CA MET A 84 -10.71 -6.33 16.31
C MET A 84 -10.31 -6.66 17.75
N ASP A 85 -10.54 -5.73 18.68
CA ASP A 85 -10.39 -5.88 20.14
C ASP A 85 -11.76 -5.74 20.86
N GLU A 86 -12.82 -6.34 20.33
CA GLU A 86 -14.08 -6.62 21.06
C GLU A 86 -14.48 -8.09 20.91
#